data_AF-K1T4Q9-F1
#
_entry.id   AF-K1T4Q9-F1
#
_cell.length_a   1.000
_cell.length_b   1.000
_cell.length_c   1.000
_cell.angle_alpha   90.00
_cell.angle_beta   90.00
_cell.angle_gamma   90.00
#
_symmetry.space_group_name_H-M   'P 1'
#
loop_
_entity.id
_entity.type
_entity.pdbx_description
1 polymer ?
#
loop_
_entity_poly.entity_id
_entity_poly.type
_entity_poly.pdbx_seq_one_letter_code
_entity_poly.pdbx_strand_id
1 'polypeptide(L)'
;MVTAKTSEIDVVKGLDHGADDYLCKPFGIMEFISRVKAVLRRASTAPASTTTLRFGDITLDDVARTVTVDGEPVELTFKEYSLLHFFLEHPEEVLARERIMKAVWDTDDLLESRTIDMHVRTLR
;
A
#
# COMPACT_ATOMS: atom_id res chain seq x y z
N MET A 1 -17.01 -2.10 -16.07
CA MET A 1 -18.48 -2.12 -16.04
C MET A 1 -19.00 -3.42 -16.64
N VAL A 2 -19.98 -4.06 -16.00
CA VAL A 2 -20.57 -5.33 -16.46
C VAL A 2 -22.05 -5.15 -16.77
N THR A 3 -22.50 -5.50 -17.97
CA THR A 3 -23.86 -5.15 -18.43
C THR A 3 -24.43 -6.13 -19.47
N ALA A 4 -25.75 -6.12 -19.64
CA ALA A 4 -26.44 -6.86 -20.69
C ALA A 4 -26.60 -6.05 -21.99
N LYS A 5 -26.18 -4.78 -22.00
CA LYS A 5 -26.22 -3.91 -23.17
C LYS A 5 -25.04 -4.21 -24.08
N THR A 6 -25.31 -4.78 -25.25
CA THR A 6 -24.30 -5.32 -26.17
C THR A 6 -24.09 -4.48 -27.43
N SER A 7 -24.85 -3.39 -27.61
CA SER A 7 -24.68 -2.54 -28.79
C SER A 7 -23.34 -1.81 -28.73
N GLU A 8 -22.69 -1.62 -29.88
CA GLU A 8 -21.43 -0.88 -29.98
C GLU A 8 -21.56 0.53 -29.40
N ILE A 9 -22.71 1.18 -29.64
CA ILE A 9 -23.02 2.51 -29.10
C ILE A 9 -23.00 2.52 -27.57
N ASP A 10 -23.53 1.47 -26.93
CA ASP A 10 -23.53 1.36 -25.46
C ASP A 10 -22.11 1.11 -24.92
N VAL A 11 -21.31 0.29 -25.60
CA VAL A 11 -19.91 0.03 -25.26
C VAL A 11 -19.09 1.31 -25.30
N VAL A 12 -19.15 2.03 -26.43
CA VAL A 12 -18.43 3.30 -26.64
C VAL A 12 -18.86 4.31 -25.58
N LYS A 13 -20.17 4.50 -25.38
CA LYS A 13 -20.67 5.39 -24.32
C LYS A 13 -20.13 5.00 -22.95
N GLY A 14 -20.17 3.72 -22.58
CA GLY A 14 -19.70 3.30 -21.26
C GLY A 14 -18.22 3.61 -21.03
N LEU A 15 -17.38 3.40 -22.06
CA LEU A 15 -15.96 3.72 -22.00
C LEU A 15 -15.73 5.24 -21.97
N ASP A 16 -16.42 6.01 -22.80
CA ASP A 16 -16.33 7.48 -22.84
C ASP A 16 -16.79 8.15 -21.52
N HIS A 17 -17.72 7.52 -20.80
CA HIS A 17 -18.15 7.97 -19.47
C HIS A 17 -17.17 7.56 -18.35
N GLY A 18 -16.00 7.03 -18.69
CA GLY A 18 -14.92 6.74 -17.74
C GLY A 18 -14.87 5.31 -17.23
N ALA A 19 -15.52 4.34 -17.90
CA ALA A 19 -15.31 2.94 -17.54
C ALA A 19 -13.92 2.45 -18.00
N ASP A 20 -13.13 1.88 -17.07
CA ASP A 20 -11.82 1.29 -17.39
C ASP A 20 -11.92 0.01 -18.26
N ASP A 21 -13.06 -0.66 -18.21
CA ASP A 21 -13.38 -1.84 -19.02
C ASP A 21 -14.90 -1.96 -19.20
N TYR A 22 -15.36 -2.60 -20.27
CA TYR A 22 -16.77 -2.83 -20.58
C TYR A 22 -16.98 -4.31 -20.97
N LEU A 23 -17.76 -5.04 -20.16
CA LEU A 23 -18.00 -6.47 -20.36
C LEU A 23 -19.50 -6.78 -20.52
N CYS A 24 -19.83 -7.37 -21.66
CA CYS A 24 -21.18 -7.77 -22.06
C CYS A 24 -21.52 -9.19 -21.58
N LYS A 25 -22.77 -9.40 -21.14
CA LYS A 25 -23.30 -10.75 -20.86
C LYS A 25 -23.74 -11.47 -22.14
N PRO A 26 -23.59 -12.81 -22.22
CA PRO A 26 -22.93 -13.69 -21.25
C PRO A 26 -21.40 -13.68 -21.39
N PHE A 27 -20.68 -13.78 -20.27
CA PHE A 27 -19.22 -13.85 -20.24
C PHE A 27 -18.76 -15.02 -19.37
N GLY A 28 -17.54 -15.51 -19.62
CA GLY A 28 -16.94 -16.58 -18.83
C GLY A 28 -16.35 -16.05 -17.52
N ILE A 29 -16.38 -16.86 -16.45
CA ILE A 29 -15.78 -16.48 -15.16
C ILE A 29 -14.27 -16.21 -15.28
N MET A 30 -13.57 -17.00 -16.11
CA MET A 30 -12.14 -16.84 -16.34
C MET A 30 -11.80 -15.56 -17.10
N GLU A 31 -12.66 -15.16 -18.05
CA GLU A 31 -12.52 -13.90 -18.77
C GLU A 31 -12.70 -12.72 -17.82
N PHE A 32 -13.75 -12.76 -17.01
CA PHE A 32 -14.03 -11.71 -16.01
C PHE A 32 -12.85 -11.54 -15.04
N ILE A 33 -12.35 -12.64 -14.45
CA ILE A 33 -11.20 -12.61 -13.54
C ILE A 33 -9.97 -12.03 -14.24
N SER A 34 -9.70 -12.44 -15.48
CA SER A 34 -8.53 -11.96 -16.23
C SER A 34 -8.59 -10.46 -16.51
N ARG A 35 -9.78 -9.95 -16.84
CA ARG A 35 -10.04 -8.52 -17.05
C ARG A 35 -9.88 -7.69 -15.77
N VAL A 36 -10.43 -8.18 -14.65
CA VAL A 36 -10.22 -7.54 -13.33
C VAL A 36 -8.73 -7.46 -12.99
N LYS A 37 -7.98 -8.56 -13.16
CA LYS A 37 -6.52 -8.57 -12.94
C LYS A 37 -5.78 -7.60 -13.86
N ALA A 38 -6.22 -7.43 -15.10
CA ALA A 38 -5.62 -6.49 -16.04
C ALA A 38 -5.83 -5.03 -15.63
N VAL A 39 -7.04 -4.67 -15.17
CA VAL A 39 -7.34 -3.33 -14.63
C VAL A 39 -6.50 -3.05 -13.38
N LEU A 40 -6.44 -4.01 -12.45
CA LEU A 40 -5.65 -3.87 -11.22
C LEU A 40 -4.14 -3.71 -11.51
N ARG A 41 -3.59 -4.44 -12.49
CA ARG A 41 -2.19 -4.28 -12.90
C ARG A 41 -1.90 -2.88 -13.45
N ARG A 42 -2.85 -2.29 -14.18
CA ARG A 42 -2.73 -0.93 -14.70
C ARG A 42 -2.78 0.10 -13.57
N ALA A 43 -3.65 -0.12 -12.58
CA ALA A 43 -3.68 0.70 -11.36
C ALA A 43 -2.38 0.56 -10.54
N SER A 44 -1.77 -0.64 -10.52
CA SER A 44 -0.49 -0.89 -9.87
C SER A 44 0.73 -0.45 -10.70
N THR A 45 0.53 0.21 -11.86
CA THR A 45 1.61 0.82 -12.64
C THR A 45 1.90 2.25 -12.19
N ALA A 46 1.72 2.54 -10.90
CA ALA A 46 2.71 3.37 -10.25
C ALA A 46 4.07 2.67 -10.44
N PRO A 47 5.18 3.38 -10.73
CA PRO A 47 6.49 2.73 -10.74
C PRO A 47 6.59 1.92 -9.45
N ALA A 48 7.11 0.69 -9.51
CA ALA A 48 7.42 -0.09 -8.32
C ALA A 48 8.09 0.86 -7.32
N SER A 49 7.29 1.32 -6.37
CA SER A 49 7.54 2.57 -5.66
C SER A 49 8.69 2.24 -4.76
N THR A 50 9.89 2.67 -5.15
CA THR A 50 11.13 2.63 -4.36
C THR A 50 11.04 1.61 -3.23
N THR A 51 11.25 0.33 -3.58
CA THR A 51 11.45 -0.77 -2.63
C THR A 51 12.40 -0.38 -1.50
N THR A 52 13.24 0.63 -1.75
CA THR A 52 14.10 1.24 -0.75
C THR A 52 13.58 2.61 -0.30
N LEU A 53 13.19 2.74 0.97
CA LEU A 53 12.92 4.01 1.63
C LEU A 53 14.22 4.58 2.21
N ARG A 54 14.40 5.91 2.16
CA ARG A 54 15.61 6.58 2.68
C ARG A 54 15.26 7.86 3.42
N PHE A 55 15.90 8.08 4.56
CA PHE A 55 15.83 9.34 5.31
C PHE A 55 17.13 9.57 6.06
N GLY A 56 17.86 10.64 5.69
CA GLY A 56 19.23 10.84 6.16
C GLY A 56 20.10 9.63 5.80
N ASP A 57 20.77 9.08 6.81
CA ASP A 57 21.66 7.92 6.68
C ASP A 57 20.93 6.57 6.81
N ILE A 58 19.62 6.59 7.07
CA ILE A 58 18.78 5.39 7.20
C ILE A 58 18.34 4.94 5.81
N THR A 59 18.55 3.66 5.51
CA THR A 59 18.05 2.99 4.31
C THR A 59 17.26 1.76 4.72
N LEU A 60 16.00 1.66 4.29
CA LEU A 60 15.13 0.50 4.53
C LEU A 60 14.78 -0.14 3.19
N ASP A 61 15.04 -1.44 3.03
CA ASP A 61 14.59 -2.24 1.88
C ASP A 61 13.36 -3.05 2.27
N ASP A 62 12.21 -2.72 1.69
CA ASP A 62 10.93 -3.32 2.03
C ASP A 62 10.74 -4.74 1.46
N VAL A 63 11.43 -5.07 0.36
CA VAL A 63 11.39 -6.43 -0.20
C VAL A 63 12.26 -7.37 0.63
N ALA A 64 13.46 -6.93 1.00
CA ALA A 64 14.36 -7.70 1.84
C ALA A 64 13.99 -7.64 3.33
N ARG A 65 13.15 -6.67 3.73
CA ARG A 65 12.84 -6.31 5.12
C ARG A 65 14.10 -6.06 5.95
N THR A 66 15.05 -5.33 5.37
CA THR A 66 16.32 -4.98 6.02
C THR A 66 16.44 -3.48 6.21
N VAL A 67 17.18 -3.09 7.25
CA VAL A 67 17.47 -1.70 7.56
C VAL A 67 18.98 -1.53 7.73
N THR A 68 19.52 -0.48 7.13
CA THR A 68 20.90 -0.04 7.37
C THR A 68 20.93 1.41 7.82
N VAL A 69 21.93 1.74 8.64
CA VAL A 69 22.26 3.11 9.06
C VAL A 69 23.73 3.33 8.72
N ASP A 70 24.04 4.36 7.95
CA ASP A 70 25.40 4.59 7.42
C ASP A 70 25.98 3.39 6.64
N GLY A 71 25.10 2.56 6.06
CA GLY A 71 25.47 1.35 5.34
C GLY A 71 25.70 0.11 6.23
N GLU A 72 25.68 0.25 7.55
CA GLU A 72 25.78 -0.88 8.49
C GLU A 72 24.39 -1.47 8.78
N PRO A 73 24.21 -2.80 8.76
CA PRO A 73 22.94 -3.44 9.03
C PRO A 73 22.51 -3.30 10.50
N VAL A 74 21.24 -2.98 10.71
CA VAL A 74 20.62 -2.87 12.03
C VAL A 74 19.51 -3.91 12.14
N GLU A 75 19.58 -4.74 13.18
CA GLU A 75 18.51 -5.68 13.50
C GLU A 75 17.39 -4.97 14.25
N LEU A 76 16.17 -5.08 13.73
CA LEU A 76 14.96 -4.55 14.35
C LEU A 76 13.97 -5.69 14.58
N THR A 77 13.19 -5.60 15.66
CA THR A 77 12.02 -6.46 15.80
C THR A 77 10.96 -6.12 14.74
N PHE A 78 10.00 -7.02 14.53
CA PHE A 78 8.92 -6.79 13.57
C PHE A 78 8.17 -5.46 13.79
N LYS A 79 7.93 -5.10 15.06
CA LYS A 79 7.19 -3.88 15.40
C LYS A 79 8.04 -2.62 15.25
N GLU A 80 9.33 -2.68 15.56
CA GLU A 80 10.27 -1.59 15.30
C GLU A 80 10.43 -1.34 13.80
N TYR A 81 10.61 -2.40 13.02
CA TYR A 81 10.64 -2.31 11.56
C TYR A 81 9.37 -1.66 11.01
N SER A 82 8.20 -2.17 11.43
CA SER A 82 6.91 -1.68 10.92
C SER A 82 6.68 -0.22 11.30
N LEU A 83 7.12 0.18 12.50
CA LEU A 83 7.03 1.56 12.96
C LEU A 83 7.99 2.49 12.19
N LEU A 84 9.24 2.06 11.95
CA LEU A 84 10.21 2.81 11.15
C LEU A 84 9.74 2.95 9.70
N HIS A 85 9.26 1.86 9.09
CA HIS A 85 8.65 1.88 7.76
C HIS A 85 7.54 2.92 7.67
N PHE A 86 6.61 2.90 8.62
CA PHE A 86 5.50 3.85 8.67
C PHE A 86 5.95 5.31 8.81
N PHE A 87 7.03 5.56 9.56
CA PHE A 87 7.63 6.90 9.63
C PHE A 87 8.31 7.32 8.32
N LEU A 88 8.99 6.39 7.64
CA LEU A 88 9.66 6.66 6.36
C LEU A 88 8.68 6.84 5.19
N GLU A 89 7.47 6.29 5.27
CA GLU A 89 6.38 6.56 4.32
C GLU A 89 5.76 7.96 4.52
N HIS A 90 5.90 8.53 5.71
CA HIS A 90 5.31 9.83 6.09
C HIS A 90 6.38 10.78 6.68
N PRO A 91 7.45 11.10 5.92
CA PRO A 91 8.51 11.95 6.42
C PRO A 91 7.99 13.36 6.70
N GLU A 92 8.48 13.98 7.78
CA GLU A 92 8.14 15.34 8.20
C GLU A 92 6.66 15.58 8.57
N GLU A 93 5.82 14.54 8.58
CA GLU A 93 4.43 14.62 9.04
C GLU A 93 4.32 14.44 10.57
N VAL A 94 3.46 15.25 11.20
CA VAL A 94 3.03 14.98 12.59
C VAL A 94 1.98 13.87 12.58
N LEU A 95 2.35 12.70 13.10
CA LEU A 95 1.47 11.53 13.12
C LEU A 95 0.75 11.41 14.46
N ALA A 96 -0.59 11.38 14.42
CA ALA A 96 -1.43 11.11 15.58
C ALA A 96 -1.25 9.65 16.08
N ARG A 97 -1.37 9.44 17.39
CA ARG A 97 -1.15 8.12 18.01
C ARG A 97 -2.12 7.08 17.50
N GLU A 98 -3.37 7.47 17.28
CA GLU A 98 -4.45 6.66 16.69
C GLU A 98 -4.03 6.11 15.32
N ARG A 99 -3.43 6.97 14.48
CA ARG A 99 -2.97 6.61 13.14
C ARG A 99 -1.83 5.61 13.19
N ILE A 100 -0.90 5.76 14.14
CA ILE A 100 0.22 4.82 14.35
C ILE A 100 -0.29 3.48 14.87
N MET A 101 -1.19 3.47 15.87
CA MET A 101 -1.77 2.22 16.39
C MET A 101 -2.51 1.46 15.31
N LYS A 102 -3.28 2.17 14.48
CA LYS A 102 -4.00 1.54 13.38
C LYS A 102 -3.06 0.97 12.32
N ALA A 103 -2.01 1.71 11.95
CA ALA A 103 -1.10 1.27 10.90
C ALA A 103 -0.17 0.12 11.33
N VAL A 104 0.37 0.17 12.55
CA VAL A 104 1.43 -0.74 13.00
C VAL A 104 0.90 -1.90 13.85
N TRP A 105 -0.20 -1.69 14.60
CA TRP A 105 -0.83 -2.69 15.46
C TRP A 105 -2.20 -3.17 14.97
N ASP A 106 -2.76 -2.57 13.91
CA ASP A 106 -4.10 -2.89 13.40
C ASP A 106 -5.19 -2.84 14.48
N THR A 107 -5.05 -1.90 15.41
CA THR A 107 -6.00 -1.70 16.50
C THR A 107 -6.36 -0.24 16.67
N ASP A 108 -7.62 -0.01 17.03
CA ASP A 108 -8.14 1.31 17.42
C ASP A 108 -8.07 1.50 18.95
N ASP A 109 -7.58 0.49 19.69
CA ASP A 109 -7.47 0.55 21.14
C ASP A 109 -6.26 1.39 21.59
N LEU A 110 -6.55 2.55 22.18
CA LEU A 110 -5.56 3.49 22.68
C LEU A 110 -5.03 3.13 24.08
N LEU A 111 -5.62 2.17 24.79
CA LEU A 111 -5.06 1.72 26.08
C LEU A 111 -3.62 1.23 25.92
N GLU A 112 -3.31 0.63 24.77
CA GLU A 112 -1.98 0.11 24.45
C GLU A 112 -1.04 1.16 23.84
N SER A 113 -1.48 2.41 23.65
CA SER A 113 -0.67 3.46 22.98
C SER A 113 0.68 3.75 23.65
N ARG A 114 0.87 3.38 24.92
CA ARG A 114 2.17 3.45 25.62
C ARG A 114 3.23 2.54 25.02
N THR A 115 2.84 1.48 24.30
CA THR A 115 3.77 0.62 23.58
C THR A 115 4.52 1.38 22.49
N ILE A 116 3.87 2.40 21.89
CA ILE A 116 4.50 3.28 20.90
C ILE A 116 5.72 3.97 21.54
N ASP A 117 5.59 4.52 22.74
CA ASP A 117 6.67 5.25 23.41
C ASP A 117 7.90 4.36 23.67
N MET A 118 7.69 3.09 24.01
CA MET A 118 8.77 2.13 24.18
C MET A 118 9.48 1.85 22.86
N HIS A 119 8.75 1.56 21.79
CA HIS A 119 9.35 1.27 20.48
C HIS A 119 10.02 2.50 19.85
N VAL A 120 9.44 3.69 20.01
CA VAL A 120 10.08 4.95 19.60
C VAL A 120 11.38 5.17 20.38
N ARG A 121 11.41 4.83 21.67
CA ARG A 121 12.64 4.93 22.47
C ARG A 121 13.70 3.93 22.01
N THR A 122 13.33 2.73 21.58
CA THR A 122 14.30 1.75 21.05
C THR A 122 14.81 2.13 19.67
N LEU A 123 13.99 2.79 18.84
CA LEU A 123 14.40 3.28 17.52
C LEU A 123 15.30 4.53 17.55
N ARG A 124 15.31 5.28 18.66
CA ARG A 124 16.15 6.46 18.85
C ARG A 124 17.50 6.09 19.48
#